data_AF-A0A926LF22-F1
#
_entry.id   AF-A0A926LF22-F1
#
_cell.length_a   1.000
_cell.length_b   1.000
_cell.length_c   1.000
_cell.angle_alpha   90.00
_cell.angle_beta   90.00
_cell.angle_gamma   90.00
#
_symmetry.space_group_name_H-M   'P 1'
#
loop_
_entity.id
_entity.type
_entity.pdbx_description
1 polymer ?
#
loop_
_entity_poly.entity_id
_entity_poly.type
_entity_poly.pdbx_seq_one_letter_code
_entity_poly.pdbx_strand_id
1 'polypeptide(L)'
;MGTDPSSPEPMADDVYQPTGDNEEQEDAAPLDPQNTVGGRTYDDTLDAGYSPPEKPLGVTKHGTTAAEQHEGEPLDERLAQETSESEAAVDEETEGAEEAAVHVTEPPAGEAP
;
A
#
# COMPACT_ATOMS: atom_id res chain seq x y z
N MET A 1 -0.31 -57.65 8.99
CA MET A 1 0.40 -56.52 9.64
C MET A 1 0.13 -55.29 8.79
N GLY A 2 -0.38 -54.21 9.40
CA GLY A 2 -0.92 -53.01 8.74
C GLY A 2 -2.45 -52.99 8.88
N THR A 3 -3.11 -51.98 9.43
CA THR A 3 -2.77 -50.59 9.75
C THR A 3 -3.75 -50.11 10.83
N ASP A 4 -3.28 -49.38 11.86
CA ASP A 4 -3.94 -48.15 12.34
C ASP A 4 -3.08 -47.53 13.46
N PRO A 5 -2.28 -46.48 13.19
CA PRO A 5 -1.78 -45.61 14.24
C PRO A 5 -2.95 -44.70 14.67
N SER A 6 -3.39 -44.92 15.90
CA SER A 6 -4.10 -44.00 16.79
C SER A 6 -4.47 -42.66 16.14
N SER A 7 -5.77 -42.47 15.93
CA SER A 7 -6.39 -41.16 15.67
C SER A 7 -5.71 -40.08 16.54
N PRO A 8 -5.29 -38.93 15.99
CA PRO A 8 -4.69 -37.88 16.80
C PRO A 8 -5.78 -37.37 17.75
N GLU A 9 -5.70 -37.78 19.02
CA GLU A 9 -6.48 -37.15 20.08
C GLU A 9 -6.09 -35.67 20.09
N PRO A 10 -7.06 -34.74 20.14
CA PRO A 10 -6.75 -33.32 20.27
C PRO A 10 -5.96 -33.15 21.57
N MET A 11 -4.66 -32.86 21.44
CA MET A 11 -3.81 -32.59 22.58
C MET A 11 -4.34 -31.33 23.27
N ALA A 12 -4.29 -31.26 24.60
CA ALA A 12 -4.89 -30.18 25.38
C ALA A 12 -4.36 -28.76 25.03
N ASP A 13 -3.27 -28.67 24.26
CA ASP A 13 -2.70 -27.43 23.71
C ASP A 13 -3.52 -26.84 22.54
N ASP A 14 -4.40 -27.65 21.93
CA ASP A 14 -5.25 -27.26 20.78
C ASP A 14 -6.68 -26.86 21.18
N VAL A 15 -7.07 -27.08 22.44
CA VAL A 15 -8.48 -26.91 22.89
C VAL A 15 -8.78 -25.45 23.25
N TYR A 16 -7.75 -24.64 23.56
CA TYR A 16 -7.93 -23.23 23.86
C TYR A 16 -6.61 -22.47 23.67
N GLN A 17 -6.20 -22.27 22.42
CA GLN A 17 -5.51 -21.02 22.12
C GLN A 17 -6.62 -19.96 22.17
N PRO A 18 -6.63 -19.00 23.11
CA PRO A 18 -7.41 -17.81 22.87
C PRO A 18 -6.80 -17.19 21.61
N THR A 19 -7.38 -17.46 20.45
CA THR A 19 -7.71 -16.36 19.56
C THR A 19 -8.71 -15.55 20.37
N GLY A 20 -8.22 -14.79 21.36
CA GLY A 20 -8.98 -13.68 21.90
C GLY A 20 -9.25 -12.90 20.64
N ASP A 21 -10.50 -12.95 20.18
CA ASP A 21 -10.93 -12.33 18.95
C ASP A 21 -10.21 -10.98 18.91
N ASN A 22 -9.62 -10.66 17.76
CA ASN A 22 -8.88 -9.43 17.58
C ASN A 22 -9.88 -8.24 17.57
N GLU A 23 -10.72 -8.16 18.59
CA GLU A 23 -11.68 -7.12 18.93
C GLU A 23 -10.94 -5.81 19.24
N GLU A 24 -9.62 -5.86 19.48
CA GLU A 24 -8.75 -4.69 19.62
C GLU A 24 -8.12 -4.25 18.30
N GLN A 25 -8.87 -4.32 17.19
CA GLN A 25 -8.59 -3.49 16.01
C GLN A 25 -9.73 -2.53 15.67
N GLU A 26 -10.73 -2.35 16.55
CA GLU A 26 -11.60 -1.17 16.44
C GLU A 26 -10.80 0.14 16.57
N ASP A 27 -9.63 0.10 17.24
CA ASP A 27 -8.67 1.20 17.37
C ASP A 27 -7.52 1.13 16.34
N ALA A 28 -7.60 0.24 15.34
CA ALA A 28 -6.66 0.18 14.22
C ALA A 28 -7.08 1.08 13.04
N ALA A 29 -8.21 1.79 13.19
CA ALA A 29 -8.45 2.96 12.37
C ALA A 29 -7.32 3.97 12.59
N PRO A 30 -6.90 4.73 11.57
CA PRO A 30 -6.01 5.86 11.79
C PRO A 30 -6.57 6.73 12.92
N LEU A 31 -5.78 6.91 13.99
CA LEU A 31 -6.17 7.72 15.13
C LEU A 31 -6.65 9.08 14.64
N ASP A 32 -7.77 9.56 15.18
CA ASP A 32 -8.21 10.93 14.93
C ASP A 32 -7.04 11.87 15.28
N PRO A 33 -6.61 12.73 14.34
CA PRO A 33 -5.58 13.73 14.61
C PRO A 33 -5.84 14.53 15.89
N GLN A 34 -7.11 14.77 16.24
CA GLN A 34 -7.49 15.48 17.47
C GLN A 34 -7.22 14.68 18.75
N ASN A 35 -7.18 13.35 18.69
CA ASN A 35 -6.95 12.46 19.84
C ASN A 35 -5.50 11.96 19.95
N THR A 36 -4.65 12.30 18.97
CA THR A 36 -3.24 11.88 18.96
C THR A 36 -2.41 12.75 19.92
N VAL A 37 -1.79 12.14 20.93
CA VAL A 37 -0.89 12.85 21.86
C VAL A 37 0.33 13.38 21.10
N GLY A 38 0.49 14.71 21.08
CA GLY A 38 1.55 15.38 20.31
C GLY A 38 1.30 15.46 18.81
N GLY A 39 0.11 15.04 18.34
CA GLY A 39 -0.34 15.25 16.97
C GLY A 39 -0.67 16.71 16.69
N ARG A 40 -0.78 17.06 15.40
CA ARG A 40 -1.25 18.39 14.99
C ARG A 40 -2.71 18.54 15.35
N THR A 41 -3.03 19.64 16.02
CA THR A 41 -4.42 20.00 16.34
C THR A 41 -5.14 20.50 15.09
N TYR A 42 -6.47 20.51 15.16
CA TYR A 42 -7.29 21.11 14.11
C TYR A 42 -6.93 22.59 13.87
N ASP A 43 -6.68 23.34 14.93
CA ASP A 43 -6.25 24.75 14.83
C ASP A 43 -4.89 24.86 14.14
N ASP A 44 -3.94 23.96 14.41
CA ASP A 44 -2.64 23.94 13.71
C ASP A 44 -2.78 23.72 12.20
N THR A 45 -3.77 22.92 11.78
CA THR A 45 -4.03 22.68 10.35
C THR A 45 -4.66 23.91 9.67
N LEU A 46 -5.46 24.68 10.40
CA LEU A 46 -6.06 25.92 9.90
C LEU A 46 -5.04 27.06 9.86
N ASP A 47 -4.19 27.18 10.89
CA ASP A 47 -3.14 28.19 10.99
C ASP A 47 -2.05 28.02 9.93
N ALA A 48 -1.81 26.79 9.45
CA ALA A 48 -0.87 26.53 8.36
C ALA A 48 -1.20 27.35 7.09
N GLY A 49 -2.48 27.68 6.89
CA GLY A 49 -2.97 28.41 5.74
C GLY A 49 -2.87 27.59 4.45
N TYR A 50 -3.94 27.58 3.66
CA TYR A 50 -3.83 27.06 2.30
C TYR A 50 -3.03 28.06 1.47
N SER A 51 -1.92 27.63 0.87
CA SER A 51 -1.17 28.39 -0.14
C SER A 51 -1.65 27.92 -1.51
N PRO A 52 -2.57 28.63 -2.18
CA PRO A 52 -3.03 28.24 -3.51
C PRO A 52 -1.87 28.24 -4.50
N PRO A 53 -2.00 27.53 -5.63
CA PRO A 53 -1.04 27.63 -6.71
C PRO A 53 -0.83 29.09 -7.13
N GLU A 54 0.44 29.51 -7.24
CA GLU A 54 0.83 30.85 -7.72
C GLU A 54 0.32 31.15 -9.14
N LYS A 55 -0.10 30.11 -9.87
CA LYS A 55 -0.65 30.19 -11.23
C LYS A 55 -1.90 29.32 -11.34
N PRO A 56 -2.92 29.77 -12.10
CA PRO A 56 -4.13 28.98 -12.29
C PRO A 56 -3.79 27.66 -13.01
N LEU A 57 -4.36 26.56 -12.51
CA LEU A 57 -4.14 25.23 -13.06
C LEU A 57 -4.98 25.03 -14.32
N GLY A 58 -4.42 24.28 -15.29
CA GLY A 58 -5.16 23.83 -16.47
C GLY A 58 -5.46 24.91 -17.51
N VAL A 59 -5.16 26.20 -17.27
CA VAL A 59 -5.41 27.28 -18.24
C VAL A 59 -4.60 27.16 -19.54
N THR A 60 -3.56 26.34 -19.53
CA THR A 60 -2.73 26.04 -20.69
C THR A 60 -3.18 24.77 -21.43
N LYS A 61 -4.23 24.09 -20.96
CA LYS A 61 -4.76 22.88 -21.58
C LYS A 61 -5.88 23.23 -22.57
N HIS A 62 -6.05 22.38 -23.58
CA HIS A 62 -7.16 22.51 -24.51
C HIS A 62 -8.51 22.29 -23.81
N GLY A 63 -9.57 22.91 -24.32
CA GLY A 63 -10.94 22.75 -23.80
C GLY A 63 -11.29 23.64 -22.62
N THR A 64 -10.52 24.71 -22.38
CA THR A 64 -10.84 25.71 -21.34
C THR A 64 -11.82 26.77 -21.83
N THR A 65 -11.97 26.90 -23.15
CA THR A 65 -12.90 27.83 -23.78
C THR A 65 -14.10 27.12 -24.42
N ALA A 66 -15.20 27.86 -24.59
CA ALA A 66 -16.42 27.32 -25.21
C ALA A 66 -16.22 26.92 -26.69
N ALA A 67 -15.34 27.63 -27.40
CA ALA A 67 -15.02 27.33 -28.80
C ALA A 67 -14.26 26.00 -28.91
N GLU A 68 -13.21 25.81 -28.11
CA GLU A 68 -12.43 24.57 -28.05
C GLU A 68 -13.28 23.36 -27.67
N GLN A 69 -14.24 23.52 -26.76
CA GLN A 69 -15.18 22.46 -26.39
C GLN A 69 -16.12 22.08 -27.53
N HIS A 70 -16.50 23.06 -28.37
CA HIS A 70 -17.35 22.82 -29.53
C HIS A 70 -16.58 22.18 -30.70
N GLU A 71 -15.35 22.63 -30.93
CA GLU A 71 -14.48 22.11 -32.00
C GLU A 71 -13.90 20.73 -31.63
N GLY A 72 -13.59 20.51 -30.35
CA GLY A 72 -12.95 19.31 -29.83
C GLY A 72 -11.44 19.30 -30.05
N GLU A 73 -10.74 18.57 -29.19
CA GLU A 73 -9.29 18.38 -29.31
C GLU A 73 -8.96 17.25 -30.30
N PRO A 74 -7.99 17.44 -31.23
CA PRO A 74 -7.56 16.37 -32.13
C PRO A 74 -6.82 15.27 -31.37
N LEU A 75 -6.93 14.03 -31.87
CA LEU A 75 -6.31 12.86 -31.22
C LEU A 75 -4.79 13.00 -31.06
N ASP A 76 -4.12 13.58 -32.05
CA ASP A 76 -2.67 13.75 -32.04
C ASP A 76 -2.20 14.68 -30.90
N GLU A 77 -2.97 15.74 -30.59
CA GLU A 77 -2.67 16.64 -29.46
C GLU A 77 -2.88 15.94 -28.12
N ARG A 78 -3.92 15.11 -28.00
CA ARG A 78 -4.15 14.30 -26.80
C ARG A 78 -3.01 13.32 -26.55
N LEU A 79 -2.55 12.65 -27.61
CA LEU A 79 -1.42 11.73 -27.53
C LEU A 79 -0.12 12.45 -27.15
N ALA A 80 0.09 13.67 -27.63
CA ALA A 80 1.27 14.46 -27.29
C ALA A 80 1.31 14.92 -25.81
N GLN A 81 0.16 14.95 -25.12
CA GLN A 81 0.09 15.25 -23.70
C GLN A 81 0.37 14.04 -22.80
N GLU A 82 0.24 12.82 -23.34
CA GLU A 82 0.51 11.59 -22.58
C GLU A 82 2.00 11.27 -22.54
N THR A 83 2.46 10.77 -21.38
CA THR A 83 3.79 10.18 -21.23
C THR A 83 3.68 8.67 -21.37
N SER A 84 4.54 8.05 -22.18
CA SER A 84 4.55 6.59 -22.33
C SER A 84 5.01 5.92 -21.05
N GLU A 85 4.32 4.85 -20.62
CA GLU A 85 4.66 4.11 -19.39
C GLU A 85 6.12 3.62 -19.37
N SER A 86 6.69 3.27 -20.52
CA SER A 86 8.09 2.83 -20.63
C SER A 86 9.12 3.92 -20.32
N GLU A 87 8.75 5.20 -20.38
CA GLU A 87 9.61 6.33 -20.03
C GLU A 87 9.52 6.69 -18.53
N ALA A 88 8.55 6.13 -17.79
CA ALA A 88 8.40 6.37 -16.35
C ALA A 88 9.44 5.64 -15.49
N ALA A 89 10.19 4.68 -16.05
CA ALA A 89 11.10 3.80 -15.33
C ALA A 89 12.60 4.11 -15.56
N VAL A 90 13.04 5.37 -15.43
CA VAL A 90 14.47 5.73 -15.50
C VAL A 90 14.99 6.71 -14.43
N ASP A 91 14.20 7.03 -13.39
CA ASP A 91 14.68 7.89 -12.28
C ASP A 91 14.43 7.30 -10.88
N GLU A 92 14.54 5.99 -10.74
CA GLU A 92 14.50 5.32 -9.43
C GLU A 92 15.76 4.45 -9.28
N GLU A 93 16.89 5.10 -8.93
CA GLU A 93 18.05 4.44 -8.33
C GLU A 93 17.63 3.93 -6.93
N THR A 94 16.89 2.83 -6.90
CA THR A 94 16.60 2.09 -5.67
C THR A 94 17.79 1.18 -5.36
N GLU A 95 18.86 1.76 -4.82
CA GLU A 95 19.87 0.99 -4.11
C GLU A 95 19.24 0.44 -2.82
N GLY A 96 18.83 -0.83 -2.83
CA GLY A 96 18.34 -1.50 -1.62
C GLY A 96 17.26 -2.57 -1.83
N ALA A 97 17.54 -3.56 -2.68
CA ALA A 97 16.82 -4.83 -2.62
C ALA A 97 17.85 -5.93 -2.35
N GLU A 98 18.30 -6.01 -1.10
CA GLU A 98 18.96 -7.19 -0.60
C GLU A 98 17.94 -8.35 -0.56
N GLU A 99 18.17 -9.25 -1.51
CA GLU A 99 17.45 -10.49 -1.72
C GLU A 99 17.41 -11.29 -0.41
N ALA A 100 16.24 -11.34 0.24
CA ALA A 100 15.97 -12.33 1.27
C ALA A 100 15.80 -13.70 0.61
N ALA A 101 16.92 -14.27 0.15
CA ALA A 101 17.00 -15.67 -0.23
C ALA A 101 16.66 -16.51 1.01
N VAL A 102 15.45 -17.07 1.05
CA VAL A 102 15.06 -18.06 2.05
C VAL A 102 15.92 -19.30 1.82
N HIS A 103 17.02 -19.40 2.57
CA HIS A 103 17.88 -20.58 2.58
C HIS A 103 17.14 -21.71 3.30
N VAL A 104 16.44 -22.55 2.53
CA VAL A 104 15.90 -23.83 3.01
C VAL A 104 17.08 -24.76 3.30
N THR A 105 17.51 -24.84 4.56
CA THR A 105 18.38 -25.92 5.03
C THR A 105 17.58 -27.21 5.06
N GLU A 106 17.94 -28.18 4.23
CA GLU A 106 17.53 -29.58 4.41
C GLU A 106 18.12 -30.10 5.74
N PRO A 107 17.33 -30.68 6.66
CA PRO A 107 17.88 -31.25 7.89
C PRO A 107 18.70 -32.52 7.55
N PRO A 108 19.79 -32.82 8.29
CA PRO A 108 20.61 -33.96 7.97
C PRO A 108 19.81 -35.25 8.20
N ALA A 109 19.87 -36.16 7.22
CA ALA A 109 19.35 -37.50 7.35
C ALA A 109 19.99 -38.16 8.58
N GLY A 110 19.18 -38.43 9.60
CA GLY A 110 19.60 -39.17 10.78
C GLY A 110 19.99 -40.59 10.38
N GLU A 111 21.28 -40.89 10.46
CA GLU A 111 21.79 -42.25 10.46
C GLU A 111 21.43 -42.89 11.81
N ALA A 112 20.67 -43.98 11.75
CA ALA A 112 20.41 -44.82 12.92
C ALA A 112 21.08 -46.20 12.69
N PRO A 113 21.73 -46.78 13.73
CA PRO A 113 22.34 -48.10 13.66
C PRO A 113 21.34 -49.26 13.62
#